data_AF-K1RET5-F1
#
_entry.id   AF-K1RET5-F1
#
_cell.length_a   1.000
_cell.length_b   1.000
_cell.length_c   1.000
_cell.angle_alpha   90.00
_cell.angle_beta   90.00
_cell.angle_gamma   90.00
#
_symmetry.space_group_name_H-M   'P 1'
#
loop_
_entity.id
_entity.type
_entity.pdbx_description
1 polymer ?
#
loop_
_entity_poly.entity_id
_entity_poly.type
_entity_poly.pdbx_seq_one_letter_code
_entity_poly.pdbx_strand_id
1 'polypeptide(L)'
;MSTMESAIEDLKDDSVPPCLYWSVDKVAEWIEKIGFPNYKSCITSNRIDGRKLITLEASQLPNIGITDFKHIKTISKAVRELLFIEEPDWKRSISLPPRENLGMYLERKGHNGKNLDGLTYKSFLLNLKDSKWQPPLANHCLILPRS
;
A
#
# COMPACT_ATOMS: atom_id res chain seq x y z
N MET A 1 -10.05 16.92 9.43
CA MET A 1 -8.59 16.90 9.65
C MET A 1 -7.90 17.25 8.35
N SER A 2 -6.88 18.10 8.43
CA SER A 2 -5.98 18.41 7.31
C SER A 2 -5.08 17.19 7.00
N THR A 3 -4.61 17.05 5.76
CA THR A 3 -3.71 15.96 5.34
C THR A 3 -2.48 15.83 6.25
N MET A 4 -1.93 16.95 6.70
CA MET A 4 -0.79 16.97 7.63
C MET A 4 -1.11 16.40 9.01
N GLU A 5 -2.31 16.66 9.54
CA GLU A 5 -2.73 16.16 10.86
C GLU A 5 -2.88 14.63 10.84
N SER A 6 -3.45 14.09 9.76
CA SER A 6 -3.57 12.63 9.60
C SER A 6 -2.20 11.95 9.53
N ALA A 7 -1.23 12.59 8.87
CA ALA A 7 0.13 12.06 8.73
C ALA A 7 0.87 12.05 10.06
N ILE A 8 0.73 13.12 10.84
CA ILE A 8 1.34 13.21 12.17
C ILE A 8 0.76 12.14 13.10
N GLU A 9 -0.54 11.89 13.06
CA GLU A 9 -1.16 10.86 13.90
C GLU A 9 -0.72 9.46 13.51
N ASP A 10 -0.70 9.14 12.21
CA ASP A 10 -0.24 7.84 11.72
C ASP A 10 1.23 7.58 12.02
N LEU A 11 2.10 8.60 11.90
CA LEU A 11 3.53 8.47 12.21
C LEU A 11 3.83 8.28 13.71
N LYS A 12 2.85 8.44 14.60
CA LYS A 12 3.00 8.07 16.03
C LYS A 12 2.80 6.57 16.27
N ASP A 13 2.17 5.88 15.32
CA ASP A 13 1.86 4.45 15.43
C ASP A 13 2.93 3.64 14.68
N ASP A 14 3.72 2.87 15.42
CA ASP A 14 4.82 2.06 14.86
C ASP A 14 4.33 0.99 13.86
N SER A 15 3.03 0.67 13.85
CA SER A 15 2.45 -0.26 12.89
C SER A 15 2.24 0.36 11.50
N VAL A 16 2.21 1.69 11.37
CA VAL A 16 2.01 2.35 10.08
C VAL A 16 3.36 2.59 9.42
N PRO A 17 3.59 2.08 8.19
CA PRO A 17 4.87 2.26 7.52
C PRO A 17 5.09 3.73 7.16
N PRO A 18 6.20 4.36 7.62
CA PRO A 18 6.49 5.77 7.34
C PRO A 18 6.64 6.08 5.84
N CYS A 19 6.91 5.06 5.03
CA CYS A 19 7.05 5.18 3.59
C CYS A 19 5.78 5.68 2.90
N LEU A 20 4.60 5.54 3.53
CA LEU A 20 3.33 6.07 3.04
C LEU A 20 3.39 7.58 2.74
N TYR A 21 4.21 8.32 3.48
CA TYR A 21 4.33 9.78 3.38
C TYR A 21 5.61 10.24 2.68
N TRP A 22 6.34 9.32 2.05
CA TRP A 22 7.54 9.67 1.30
C TRP A 22 7.22 10.48 0.06
N SER A 23 8.03 11.52 -0.17
CA SER A 23 8.08 12.22 -1.44
C SER A 23 8.68 11.32 -2.52
N VAL A 24 8.49 11.71 -3.79
CA VAL A 24 9.09 11.03 -4.94
C VAL A 24 10.61 10.93 -4.80
N ASP A 25 11.27 11.99 -4.32
CA ASP A 25 12.73 12.00 -4.11
C ASP A 25 13.14 10.97 -3.06
N LYS A 26 12.35 10.85 -1.99
CA LYS A 26 12.65 9.90 -0.92
C LYS A 26 12.48 8.44 -1.37
N VAL A 27 11.48 8.17 -2.22
CA VAL A 27 11.33 6.86 -2.87
C VAL A 27 12.50 6.58 -3.82
N ALA A 28 12.97 7.60 -4.55
CA ALA A 28 14.09 7.48 -5.46
C ALA A 28 15.42 7.19 -4.73
N GLU A 29 15.66 7.83 -3.59
CA GLU A 29 16.77 7.51 -2.68
C GLU A 29 16.67 6.08 -2.13
N TRP A 30 15.46 5.62 -1.81
CA TRP A 30 15.24 4.27 -1.32
C TRP A 30 15.59 3.21 -2.37
N ILE A 31 15.18 3.41 -3.63
CA ILE A 31 15.53 2.53 -4.76
C ILE A 31 17.06 2.44 -4.96
N GLU A 32 17.76 3.56 -4.80
CA GLU A 32 19.22 3.59 -4.83
C GLU A 32 19.83 2.80 -3.66
N LYS A 33 19.30 2.96 -2.44
CA LYS A 33 19.77 2.27 -1.24
C LYS A 33 19.61 0.74 -1.30
N ILE A 34 18.56 0.24 -1.96
CA ILE A 34 18.36 -1.22 -2.15
C ILE A 34 19.23 -1.81 -3.28
N GLY A 35 20.06 -0.99 -3.94
CA GLY A 35 21.03 -1.44 -4.95
C GLY A 35 20.61 -1.23 -6.40
N PHE A 36 19.59 -0.41 -6.67
CA PHE A 36 19.11 -0.15 -8.03
C PHE A 36 19.19 1.34 -8.44
N PRO A 37 20.37 1.99 -8.36
CA PRO A 37 20.53 3.41 -8.70
C PRO A 37 20.07 3.77 -10.13
N ASN A 38 20.20 2.82 -11.07
CA ASN A 38 19.81 3.01 -12.46
C ASN A 38 18.30 3.25 -12.65
N TYR A 39 17.45 2.85 -11.69
CA TYR A 39 16.01 3.05 -11.75
C TYR A 39 15.53 4.33 -11.06
N LYS A 40 16.45 5.15 -10.53
CA LYS A 40 16.12 6.42 -9.88
C LYS A 40 15.35 7.36 -10.83
N SER A 41 15.80 7.48 -12.08
CA SER A 41 15.12 8.27 -13.11
C SER A 41 13.74 7.71 -13.45
N CYS A 42 13.59 6.39 -13.51
CA CYS A 42 12.30 5.73 -13.73
C CYS A 42 11.27 6.13 -12.65
N ILE A 43 11.67 6.14 -11.38
CA ILE A 43 10.81 6.55 -10.26
C ILE A 43 10.43 8.03 -10.35
N THR A 44 11.41 8.90 -10.57
CA THR A 44 11.17 10.36 -10.59
C THR A 44 10.33 10.78 -11.79
N SER A 45 10.63 10.27 -12.98
CA SER A 45 9.87 10.56 -14.20
C SER A 45 8.41 10.10 -14.12
N ASN A 46 8.15 8.95 -13.48
CA ASN A 46 6.78 8.44 -13.28
C ASN A 46 6.08 8.98 -12.01
N ARG A 47 6.77 9.87 -11.27
CA ARG A 47 6.29 10.49 -10.03
C ARG A 47 5.78 9.45 -9.03
N ILE A 48 6.54 8.39 -8.80
CA ILE A 48 6.18 7.34 -7.84
C ILE A 48 6.48 7.88 -6.43
N ASP A 49 5.42 8.18 -5.68
CA ASP A 49 5.48 8.61 -4.28
C ASP A 49 5.19 7.45 -3.33
N GLY A 50 5.27 7.71 -2.03
CA GLY A 50 5.02 6.73 -0.98
C GLY A 50 3.66 6.02 -1.09
N ARG A 51 2.62 6.76 -1.47
CA ARG A 51 1.27 6.19 -1.65
C ARG A 51 1.17 5.31 -2.89
N LYS A 52 1.81 5.70 -4.00
CA LYS A 52 1.86 4.89 -5.21
C LYS A 52 2.57 3.57 -5.01
N LEU A 53 3.50 3.45 -4.06
CA LEU A 53 4.13 2.16 -3.74
C LEU A 53 3.10 1.10 -3.31
N ILE A 54 1.97 1.50 -2.74
CA ILE A 54 0.90 0.57 -2.32
C ILE A 54 0.17 -0.01 -3.52
N THR A 55 -0.08 0.82 -4.54
CA THR A 55 -0.82 0.42 -5.75
C THR A 55 0.10 -0.15 -6.84
N LEU A 56 1.41 -0.10 -6.62
CA LEU A 56 2.43 -0.55 -7.57
C LEU A 56 2.53 -2.07 -7.59
N GLU A 57 2.03 -2.69 -8.65
CA GLU A 57 2.13 -4.13 -8.87
C GLU A 57 3.35 -4.51 -9.71
N ALA A 58 3.83 -5.74 -9.54
CA ALA A 58 4.94 -6.29 -10.34
C ALA A 58 4.67 -6.24 -11.85
N SER A 59 3.40 -6.36 -12.25
CA SER A 59 2.93 -6.26 -13.64
C SER A 59 3.08 -4.86 -14.25
N GLN A 60 3.15 -3.82 -13.42
CA GLN A 60 3.24 -2.42 -13.84
C GLN A 60 4.70 -1.93 -13.95
N LEU A 61 5.64 -2.63 -13.30
CA LEU A 61 7.06 -2.29 -13.30
C LEU A 61 7.70 -2.18 -14.71
N PRO A 62 7.37 -3.05 -15.67
CA PRO A 62 7.84 -2.89 -17.05
C PRO A 62 7.41 -1.57 -17.70
N ASN A 63 6.19 -1.11 -17.40
CA ASN A 63 5.64 0.12 -18.00
C ASN A 63 6.35 1.38 -17.49
N ILE A 64 6.98 1.33 -16.31
CA ILE A 64 7.76 2.45 -15.76
C ILE A 64 9.25 2.36 -16.11
N GLY A 65 9.68 1.33 -16.87
CA GLY A 65 11.06 1.14 -17.33
C GLY A 65 11.87 0.08 -16.58
N ILE A 66 11.26 -0.67 -15.66
CA ILE A 66 11.90 -1.77 -14.93
C ILE A 66 11.49 -3.09 -15.58
N THR A 67 12.27 -3.56 -16.55
CA THR A 67 11.91 -4.70 -17.40
C THR A 67 12.59 -6.01 -17.01
N ASP A 68 13.70 -5.96 -16.27
CA ASP A 68 14.42 -7.18 -15.86
C ASP A 68 13.61 -7.94 -14.81
N PHE A 69 13.32 -9.21 -15.09
CA PHE A 69 12.49 -10.06 -14.22
C PHE A 69 13.08 -10.27 -12.83
N LYS A 70 14.41 -10.41 -12.70
CA LYS A 70 15.06 -10.55 -11.40
C LYS A 70 14.96 -9.26 -10.61
N HIS A 71 15.11 -8.11 -11.27
CA HIS A 71 14.95 -6.80 -10.62
C HIS A 71 13.51 -6.59 -10.17
N ILE A 72 12.53 -6.91 -11.02
CA ILE A 72 11.09 -6.89 -10.68
C ILE A 72 10.84 -7.71 -9.41
N LYS A 73 11.34 -8.95 -9.36
CA LYS A 73 11.15 -9.83 -8.19
C LYS A 73 11.73 -9.22 -6.92
N THR A 74 12.95 -8.70 -6.98
CA THR A 74 13.64 -8.13 -5.81
C THR A 74 12.95 -6.85 -5.35
N ILE A 75 12.59 -5.95 -6.27
CA ILE A 75 11.91 -4.69 -5.96
C ILE A 75 10.52 -4.96 -5.38
N SER A 76 9.73 -5.86 -5.99
CA SER A 76 8.42 -6.21 -5.46
C SER A 76 8.49 -6.80 -4.05
N LYS A 77 9.52 -7.59 -3.74
CA LYS A 77 9.76 -8.08 -2.38
C LYS A 77 10.10 -6.92 -1.42
N ALA A 78 11.03 -6.04 -1.82
CA ALA A 78 11.44 -4.90 -1.02
C ALA A 78 10.28 -3.93 -0.73
N VAL A 79 9.35 -3.73 -1.68
CA VAL A 79 8.13 -2.93 -1.47
C VAL A 79 7.24 -3.54 -0.38
N ARG A 80 7.03 -4.86 -0.38
CA ARG A 80 6.22 -5.55 0.64
C ARG A 80 6.83 -5.42 2.03
N GLU A 81 8.15 -5.62 2.13
CA GLU A 81 8.89 -5.45 3.38
C GLU A 81 8.82 -4.00 3.88
N LEU A 82 8.90 -3.02 2.97
CA LEU A 82 8.82 -1.61 3.30
C LEU A 82 7.43 -1.17 3.81
N LEU A 83 6.36 -1.81 3.31
CA LEU A 83 4.98 -1.52 3.68
C LEU A 83 4.47 -2.39 4.85
N PHE A 84 5.31 -3.27 5.39
CA PHE A 84 4.91 -4.27 6.38
C PHE A 84 3.72 -5.14 5.92
N ILE A 85 3.63 -5.43 4.62
CA ILE A 85 2.57 -6.26 4.03
C ILE A 85 3.05 -7.71 3.93
N GLU A 86 2.25 -8.63 4.45
CA GLU A 86 2.50 -10.07 4.31
C GLU A 86 2.38 -10.55 2.86
N GLU A 87 3.06 -11.65 2.54
CA GLU A 87 2.84 -12.32 1.27
C GLU A 87 1.42 -12.90 1.18
N PRO A 88 0.81 -12.91 -0.01
CA PRO A 88 -0.53 -13.46 -0.17
C PRO A 88 -0.55 -14.95 0.16
N ASP A 89 -1.32 -15.34 1.18
CA ASP A 89 -1.57 -16.74 1.53
C ASP A 89 -2.81 -17.27 0.78
N TRP A 90 -2.58 -18.16 -0.20
CA TRP A 90 -3.64 -18.80 -0.98
C TRP A 90 -4.49 -19.77 -0.16
N LYS A 91 -4.06 -20.17 1.04
CA LYS A 91 -4.83 -21.02 1.96
C LYS A 91 -5.73 -20.23 2.89
N ARG A 92 -5.67 -18.89 2.85
CA ARG A 92 -6.50 -18.02 3.69
C ARG A 92 -7.97 -18.31 3.46
N SER A 93 -8.71 -18.54 4.55
CA SER A 93 -10.14 -18.81 4.46
C SER A 93 -10.87 -17.63 3.82
N ILE A 94 -11.78 -17.94 2.89
CA ILE A 94 -12.70 -16.94 2.35
C ILE A 94 -13.61 -16.34 3.43
N SER A 95 -13.70 -16.96 4.61
CA SER A 95 -14.41 -16.50 5.81
C SER A 95 -13.62 -15.47 6.64
N LEU A 96 -12.43 -15.08 6.21
CA LEU A 96 -11.64 -14.02 6.81
C LEU A 96 -11.55 -12.84 5.84
N PRO A 97 -11.30 -11.61 6.34
CA PRO A 97 -11.00 -10.48 5.48
C PRO A 97 -9.87 -10.81 4.51
N PRO A 98 -9.92 -10.32 3.26
CA PRO A 98 -8.96 -10.69 2.21
C PRO A 98 -7.50 -10.33 2.57
N ARG A 99 -7.32 -9.32 3.44
CA ARG A 99 -6.03 -8.92 4.00
C ARG A 99 -6.14 -8.63 5.49
N GLU A 100 -4.99 -8.44 6.13
CA GLU A 100 -4.91 -7.91 7.48
C GLU A 100 -5.38 -6.45 7.57
N ASN A 101 -5.61 -5.96 8.77
CA ASN A 101 -6.11 -4.61 9.01
C ASN A 101 -5.19 -3.54 8.42
N LEU A 102 -3.88 -3.69 8.56
CA LEU A 102 -2.90 -2.77 7.97
C LEU A 102 -2.97 -2.81 6.44
N GLY A 103 -3.00 -4.00 5.85
CA GLY A 103 -3.12 -4.15 4.39
C GLY A 103 -4.39 -3.50 3.83
N MET A 104 -5.53 -3.70 4.47
CA MET A 104 -6.80 -3.07 4.07
C MET A 104 -6.77 -1.54 4.24
N TYR A 105 -6.13 -1.05 5.32
CA TYR A 105 -5.92 0.38 5.52
C TYR A 105 -5.07 0.99 4.40
N LEU A 106 -3.94 0.36 4.08
CA LEU A 106 -3.01 0.82 3.05
C LEU A 106 -3.69 0.86 1.69
N GLU A 107 -4.43 -0.19 1.29
CA GLU A 107 -5.21 -0.19 0.05
C GLU A 107 -6.16 1.00 -0.04
N ARG A 108 -6.81 1.35 1.07
CA ARG A 108 -7.70 2.52 1.13
C ARG A 108 -6.92 3.84 1.02
N LYS A 109 -5.75 3.92 1.66
CA LYS A 109 -4.90 5.12 1.74
C LYS A 109 -4.02 5.35 0.51
N GLY A 110 -3.81 4.34 -0.32
CA GLY A 110 -3.07 4.43 -1.59
C GLY A 110 -3.77 5.26 -2.66
N HIS A 111 -5.08 5.51 -2.51
CA HIS A 111 -5.86 6.38 -3.38
C HIS A 111 -5.94 7.81 -2.85
N ASN A 112 -6.13 8.78 -3.75
CA ASN A 112 -6.25 10.19 -3.40
C ASN A 112 -7.71 10.62 -3.24
N GLY A 113 -7.98 11.51 -2.29
CA GLY A 113 -9.29 12.13 -2.12
C GLY A 113 -9.48 12.68 -0.72
N LYS A 114 -10.25 13.77 -0.56
CA LYS A 114 -10.39 14.51 0.72
C LYS A 114 -10.68 13.62 1.93
N ASN A 115 -11.56 12.61 1.77
CA ASN A 115 -11.91 11.68 2.84
C ASN A 115 -10.78 10.70 3.16
N LEU A 116 -10.04 10.25 2.15
CA LEU A 116 -8.91 9.32 2.29
C LEU A 116 -7.69 10.03 2.85
N ASP A 117 -7.49 11.28 2.44
CA ASP A 117 -6.40 12.13 2.91
C ASP A 117 -6.48 12.33 4.41
N GLY A 118 -7.69 12.52 4.96
CA GLY A 118 -7.92 12.65 6.41
C GLY A 118 -8.05 11.33 7.19
N LEU A 119 -8.09 10.17 6.52
CA LEU A 119 -8.22 8.87 7.18
C LEU A 119 -6.93 8.51 7.93
N THR A 120 -7.03 8.10 9.19
CA THR A 120 -5.88 7.60 9.97
C THR A 120 -6.04 6.11 10.22
N TYR A 121 -4.94 5.41 10.52
CA TYR A 121 -5.00 3.98 10.82
C TYR A 121 -5.88 3.70 12.04
N LYS A 122 -5.76 4.52 13.09
CA LYS A 122 -6.60 4.44 14.29
C LYS A 122 -8.09 4.62 13.99
N SER A 123 -8.46 5.63 13.20
CA SER A 123 -9.87 5.82 12.81
C SER A 123 -10.38 4.68 11.93
N PHE A 124 -9.54 4.16 11.04
CA PHE A 124 -9.85 2.98 10.23
C PHE A 124 -10.16 1.75 11.10
N LEU A 125 -9.32 1.45 12.09
CA LEU A 125 -9.52 0.32 13.01
C LEU A 125 -10.80 0.43 13.84
N LEU A 126 -11.16 1.64 14.27
CA LEU A 126 -12.42 1.87 14.99
C LEU A 126 -13.62 1.51 14.12
N ASN A 127 -13.67 2.02 12.89
CA ASN A 127 -14.74 1.71 11.94
C ASN A 127 -14.80 0.22 11.57
N LEU A 128 -13.65 -0.44 11.51
CA LEU A 128 -13.57 -1.87 11.18
C LEU A 128 -14.15 -2.76 12.29
N LYS A 129 -13.97 -2.41 13.57
CA LYS A 129 -14.55 -3.15 14.70
C LYS A 129 -16.08 -3.12 14.69
N ASP A 130 -16.65 -2.01 14.24
CA ASP A 130 -18.10 -1.84 14.13
C ASP A 130 -18.67 -2.53 12.89
N SER A 131 -17.81 -2.89 11.93
CA SER A 131 -18.18 -3.54 10.68
C SER A 131 -18.03 -5.05 10.79
N LYS A 132 -19.14 -5.80 10.76
CA LYS A 132 -19.08 -7.25 10.59
C LYS A 132 -18.62 -7.54 9.15
N TRP A 133 -17.36 -7.91 8.97
CA TRP A 133 -16.90 -8.45 7.69
C TRP A 133 -17.76 -9.67 7.35
N GLN A 134 -18.26 -9.71 6.11
CA GLN A 134 -19.06 -10.81 5.59
C GLN A 134 -18.49 -11.19 4.22
N PRO A 135 -18.23 -12.48 3.97
CA PRO A 135 -17.92 -12.91 2.63
C PRO A 135 -19.14 -12.65 1.75
N PRO A 136 -18.95 -12.40 0.44
CA PRO A 136 -20.07 -12.41 -0.48
C PRO A 136 -20.81 -13.75 -0.33
N LEU A 137 -22.11 -13.69 0.00
CA LEU A 137 -22.98 -14.86 0.23
C LEU A 137 -23.22 -15.68 -1.05
N ALA A 138 -22.69 -15.23 -2.18
CA ALA A 138 -22.92 -15.80 -3.48
C ALA A 138 -21.60 -16.06 -4.19
N ASN A 139 -21.56 -17.14 -4.96
CA ASN A 139 -20.40 -17.66 -5.71
C ASN A 139 -19.94 -16.74 -6.88
N HIS A 140 -20.29 -15.45 -6.85
CA HIS A 140 -20.14 -14.51 -7.97
C HIS A 140 -18.88 -13.64 -7.88
N CYS A 141 -17.93 -13.94 -6.99
CA CYS A 141 -16.60 -13.28 -6.94
C CYS A 141 -16.63 -11.73 -6.90
N LEU A 142 -17.66 -11.12 -6.31
CA LEU A 142 -17.74 -9.66 -6.14
C LEU A 142 -17.50 -9.31 -4.67
N ILE A 143 -16.38 -8.64 -4.37
CA ILE A 143 -16.01 -8.16 -3.03
C ILE A 143 -16.26 -6.65 -2.99
N LEU A 144 -17.38 -6.22 -2.42
CA LEU A 144 -17.58 -4.84 -1.96
C LEU A 144 -18.43 -4.85 -0.67
N PRO A 145 -18.09 -4.04 0.35
CA PRO A 145 -18.93 -3.89 1.55
C PRO A 145 -20.25 -3.19 1.20
N ARG A 146 -21.34 -3.59 1.87
CA ARG A 146 -22.60 -2.84 1.84
C ARG A 146 -22.40 -1.53 2.60
N SER A 147 -22.82 -0.45 1.94
CA SER A 147 -22.86 0.95 2.41
C SER A 147 -23.44 1.10 3.80
#